data_AF-Q72B93-F1
#
_entry.id   AF-Q72B93-F1
#
_cell.length_a   1.000
_cell.length_b   1.000
_cell.length_c   1.000
_cell.angle_alpha   90.00
_cell.angle_beta   90.00
_cell.angle_gamma   90.00
#
_symmetry.space_group_name_H-M   'P 1'
#
loop_
_entity.id
_entity.type
_entity.pdbx_description
1 polymer ?
#
loop_
_entity_poly.entity_id
_entity_poly.type
_entity_poly.pdbx_seq_one_letter_code
_entity_poly.pdbx_strand_id
1 'polypeptide(L)'
;MQRIFSVGHNQIGRYCRNPDISDDAERNPLDRVRLLLARGVEAGAEEAVRMAVGYLLEPLGMKAVPVGEAPPDRETCEAECLDDYPTLLRLHEAVRTLEGRHPAHPRTVAALMEDHMRECEQTCAKYRTEWVRLHGDTASREGRG
;
A
#
# COMPACT_ATOMS: atom_id res chain seq x y z
N MET A 1 26.09 9.56 -8.13
CA MET A 1 25.02 9.86 -9.10
C MET A 1 25.51 10.19 -10.52
N GLN A 2 26.51 11.07 -10.75
CA GLN A 2 26.99 11.36 -12.13
C GLN A 2 27.46 10.13 -12.91
N ARG A 3 28.10 9.16 -12.25
CA ARG A 3 28.49 7.88 -12.86
C ARG A 3 27.32 6.94 -13.15
N ILE A 4 26.18 7.12 -12.48
CA ILE A 4 24.98 6.27 -12.63
C ILE A 4 24.15 6.77 -13.81
N PHE A 5 23.96 8.09 -13.92
CA PHE A 5 23.15 8.70 -14.96
C PHE A 5 23.95 9.25 -16.14
N SER A 6 25.29 9.23 -16.07
CA SER A 6 26.19 9.77 -17.10
C SER A 6 25.91 11.22 -17.48
N VAL A 7 25.43 12.04 -16.54
CA VAL A 7 25.08 13.46 -16.74
C VAL A 7 25.66 14.37 -15.65
N GLY A 8 25.71 15.68 -15.91
CA GLY A 8 26.20 16.71 -14.99
C GLY A 8 25.33 16.91 -13.74
N HIS A 9 25.90 17.47 -12.67
CA HIS A 9 25.25 17.61 -11.36
C HIS A 9 23.95 18.43 -11.42
N ASN A 10 23.94 19.52 -12.21
CA ASN A 10 22.75 20.35 -12.39
C ASN A 10 21.58 19.59 -13.08
N GLN A 11 21.88 18.66 -13.99
CA GLN A 11 20.86 17.81 -14.62
C GLN A 11 20.28 16.78 -13.64
N ILE A 12 21.13 16.22 -12.77
CA ILE A 12 20.66 15.32 -11.70
C ILE A 12 19.72 16.07 -10.76
N GLY A 13 20.09 17.29 -10.36
CA GLY A 13 19.25 18.15 -9.53
C GLY A 13 17.90 18.49 -10.17
N ARG A 14 17.83 18.61 -11.50
CA ARG A 14 16.57 18.77 -12.25
C ARG A 14 15.72 17.49 -12.23
N TYR A 15 16.34 16.33 -12.42
CA TYR A 15 15.62 15.05 -12.41
C TYR A 15 14.95 14.76 -11.07
N CYS A 16 15.53 15.20 -9.96
CA CYS A 16 14.96 15.01 -8.63
C CYS A 16 13.82 15.98 -8.27
N ARG A 17 13.45 16.93 -9.15
CA ARG A 17 12.32 17.84 -8.89
C ARG A 17 11.01 17.22 -9.31
N ASN A 18 9.95 17.56 -8.59
CA ASN A 18 8.60 17.18 -8.98
C ASN A 18 8.26 17.88 -10.32
N PRO A 19 7.98 17.11 -11.38
CA PRO A 19 7.73 17.63 -12.70
C PRO A 19 6.41 18.40 -12.81
N ASP A 20 5.43 18.11 -11.95
CA ASP A 20 4.14 18.81 -11.91
C ASP A 20 4.26 20.28 -11.42
N ILE A 21 5.41 20.67 -10.86
CA ILE A 21 5.67 22.01 -10.31
C ILE A 21 6.95 22.66 -10.88
N SER A 22 7.57 22.05 -11.89
CA SER A 22 8.85 22.46 -12.46
C SER A 22 8.73 22.65 -13.96
N ASP A 23 8.84 23.90 -14.43
CA ASP A 23 8.74 24.29 -15.86
C ASP A 23 9.76 23.60 -16.79
N ASP A 24 10.78 22.97 -16.22
CA ASP A 24 11.95 22.41 -16.91
C ASP A 24 12.02 20.87 -16.85
N ALA A 25 10.86 20.23 -16.68
CA ALA A 25 10.72 18.78 -16.52
C ALA A 25 10.81 17.98 -17.83
N GLU A 26 10.90 18.64 -19.01
CA GLU A 26 10.99 17.94 -20.29
C GLU A 26 12.16 16.93 -20.27
N ARG A 27 11.80 15.64 -20.36
CA ARG A 27 12.71 14.46 -20.31
C ARG A 27 13.20 14.06 -18.93
N ASN A 28 12.44 14.32 -17.86
CA ASN A 28 12.74 13.75 -16.54
C ASN A 28 12.65 12.20 -16.58
N PRO A 29 13.71 11.45 -16.23
CA PRO A 29 13.66 10.00 -16.15
C PRO A 29 12.68 9.49 -15.09
N LEU A 30 12.40 10.26 -14.03
CA LEU A 30 11.40 9.89 -13.04
C LEU A 30 9.98 9.90 -13.63
N ASP A 31 9.68 10.79 -14.57
CA ASP A 31 8.40 10.77 -15.29
C ASP A 31 8.24 9.52 -16.13
N ARG A 32 9.32 9.06 -16.77
CA ARG A 32 9.31 7.82 -17.54
C ARG A 32 9.09 6.61 -16.64
N VAL A 33 9.69 6.59 -15.45
CA VAL A 33 9.45 5.55 -14.44
C VAL A 33 8.01 5.60 -13.97
N ARG A 34 7.46 6.78 -13.63
CA ARG A 34 6.06 6.96 -13.26
C ARG A 34 5.11 6.45 -14.34
N LEU A 35 5.36 6.83 -15.60
CA LEU A 35 4.57 6.39 -16.75
C LEU A 35 4.65 4.87 -16.92
N LEU A 36 5.83 4.27 -16.80
CA LEU A 36 6.02 2.81 -16.87
C LEU A 36 5.18 2.10 -15.80
N LEU A 37 5.23 2.58 -14.55
CA LEU A 37 4.45 2.00 -13.45
C LEU A 37 2.94 2.14 -13.70
N ALA A 38 2.49 3.31 -14.17
CA ALA A 38 1.09 3.54 -14.52
C ALA A 38 0.61 2.60 -15.63
N ARG A 39 1.40 2.43 -16.70
CA ARG A 39 1.10 1.47 -17.78
C ARG A 39 1.10 0.02 -17.30
N GLY A 40 1.95 -0.32 -16.34
CA GLY A 40 1.94 -1.64 -15.70
C GLY A 40 0.63 -1.92 -14.97
N VAL A 41 0.11 -0.95 -14.21
CA VAL A 41 -1.20 -1.05 -13.55
C VAL A 41 -2.32 -1.19 -14.58
N GLU A 42 -2.36 -0.34 -15.61
CA GLU A 42 -3.35 -0.41 -16.70
C GLU A 42 -3.36 -1.77 -17.42
N ALA A 43 -2.20 -2.44 -17.47
CA ALA A 43 -2.04 -3.77 -18.06
C ALA A 43 -2.36 -4.93 -17.09
N GLY A 44 -2.83 -4.65 -15.87
CA GLY A 44 -3.15 -5.66 -14.85
C GLY A 44 -1.94 -6.21 -14.09
N ALA A 45 -0.78 -5.58 -14.18
CA ALA A 45 0.46 -5.99 -13.51
C ALA A 45 0.67 -5.28 -12.15
N GLU A 46 -0.41 -5.04 -11.40
CA GLU A 46 -0.40 -4.27 -10.15
C GLU A 46 0.60 -4.81 -9.12
N GLU A 47 0.66 -6.13 -8.94
CA GLU A 47 1.55 -6.75 -7.96
C GLU A 47 3.03 -6.52 -8.30
N ALA A 48 3.40 -6.67 -9.58
CA ALA A 48 4.76 -6.39 -10.04
C ALA A 48 5.12 -4.90 -9.86
N VAL A 49 4.16 -4.00 -10.08
CA VAL A 49 4.32 -2.56 -9.83
C VAL A 49 4.54 -2.28 -8.34
N ARG A 50 3.75 -2.89 -7.44
CA ARG A 50 3.92 -2.76 -5.98
C ARG A 50 5.30 -3.21 -5.54
N MET A 51 5.75 -4.37 -6.02
CA MET A 51 7.10 -4.87 -5.74
C MET A 51 8.19 -3.91 -6.22
N ALA A 52 8.07 -3.36 -7.44
CA ALA A 52 9.03 -2.43 -7.99
C ALA A 52 9.11 -1.13 -7.17
N VAL A 53 7.97 -0.58 -6.76
CA VAL A 53 7.93 0.60 -5.88
C VAL A 53 8.53 0.30 -4.51
N GLY A 54 8.19 -0.84 -3.91
CA GLY A 54 8.77 -1.28 -2.64
C GLY A 54 10.29 -1.37 -2.70
N TYR A 55 10.83 -1.94 -3.79
CA TYR A 55 12.28 -1.99 -4.02
C TYR A 55 12.93 -0.60 -4.08
N LEU A 56 12.26 0.38 -4.71
CA LEU A 56 12.76 1.76 -4.77
C LEU A 56 12.74 2.49 -3.42
N LEU A 57 11.86 2.08 -2.49
CA LEU A 57 11.73 2.67 -1.16
C LEU A 57 12.66 2.05 -0.10
N GLU A 58 13.18 0.85 -0.37
CA GLU A 58 14.07 0.11 0.55
C GLU A 58 15.26 0.96 1.06
N PRO A 59 15.98 1.75 0.23
CA PRO A 59 17.10 2.57 0.72
C PRO A 59 16.72 3.64 1.74
N LEU A 60 15.44 4.00 1.82
CA LEU A 60 14.90 4.97 2.78
C LEU A 60 14.32 4.31 4.03
N GLY A 61 14.30 2.97 4.11
CA GLY A 61 13.61 2.24 5.17
C GLY A 61 12.09 2.50 5.16
N MET A 62 11.53 2.86 4.00
CA MET A 62 10.12 3.18 3.84
C MET A 62 9.38 2.06 3.12
N LYS A 63 8.06 2.00 3.30
CA LYS A 63 7.16 1.15 2.53
C LYS A 63 6.06 1.97 1.87
N ALA A 64 5.61 1.54 0.70
CA ALA A 64 4.44 2.11 0.05
C ALA A 64 3.18 1.51 0.69
N VAL A 65 2.29 2.37 1.17
CA VAL A 65 0.96 1.96 1.64
C VAL A 65 -0.08 2.51 0.65
N PRO A 66 -1.15 1.75 0.33
CA PRO A 66 -2.27 2.27 -0.45
C PRO A 66 -2.77 3.59 0.14
N VAL A 67 -3.18 4.51 -0.74
CA VAL A 67 -3.86 5.73 -0.32
C VAL A 67 -5.35 5.40 -0.15
N GLY A 68 -5.85 5.51 1.08
CA GLY A 68 -7.24 5.19 1.44
C GLY A 68 -7.34 3.94 2.30
N GLU A 69 -8.55 3.65 2.78
CA GLU A 69 -8.85 2.45 3.57
C GLU A 69 -9.04 1.26 2.63
N ALA A 70 -8.61 0.08 3.06
CA ALA A 70 -8.94 -1.15 2.36
C ALA A 70 -10.48 -1.33 2.31
N PRO A 71 -11.10 -1.39 1.11
CA PRO A 71 -12.55 -1.49 1.03
C PRO A 71 -13.00 -2.87 1.49
N PRO A 72 -14.08 -2.96 2.29
CA PRO A 72 -14.63 -4.25 2.68
C PRO A 72 -15.09 -5.03 1.44
N ASP A 73 -14.85 -6.33 1.44
CA ASP A 73 -15.18 -7.22 0.33
C ASP A 73 -16.23 -8.28 0.71
N ARG A 74 -16.74 -8.25 1.95
CA ARG A 74 -17.83 -9.08 2.43
C ARG A 74 -19.13 -8.33 2.68
N GLU A 75 -20.20 -9.11 2.64
CA GLU A 75 -21.56 -8.58 2.83
C GLU A 75 -21.85 -8.22 4.30
N THR A 76 -21.19 -8.86 5.27
CA THR A 76 -21.47 -8.67 6.71
C THR A 76 -20.21 -8.43 7.52
N CYS A 77 -20.31 -7.73 8.65
CA CYS A 77 -19.18 -7.57 9.59
C CYS A 77 -18.67 -8.93 10.11
N GLU A 78 -19.57 -9.89 10.35
CA GLU A 78 -19.19 -11.22 10.81
C GLU A 78 -18.31 -11.94 9.78
N ALA A 79 -18.65 -11.82 8.50
CA ALA A 79 -17.85 -12.41 7.43
C ALA A 79 -16.46 -11.77 7.31
N GLU A 80 -16.35 -10.45 7.38
CA GLU A 80 -15.04 -9.76 7.44
C GLU A 80 -14.18 -10.26 8.61
N CYS A 81 -14.76 -10.34 9.82
CA CYS A 81 -14.05 -10.85 10.99
C CYS A 81 -13.54 -12.29 10.81
N LEU A 82 -14.20 -13.10 9.97
CA LEU A 82 -13.79 -14.47 9.70
C LEU A 82 -12.56 -14.55 8.77
N ASP A 83 -12.36 -13.58 7.88
CA ASP A 83 -11.20 -13.52 6.97
C ASP A 83 -9.89 -13.08 7.67
N ASP A 84 -10.02 -12.41 8.82
CA ASP A 84 -8.88 -12.05 9.67
C ASP A 84 -8.12 -13.29 10.20
N TYR A 85 -8.82 -14.42 10.45
CA TYR A 85 -8.20 -15.59 11.09
C TYR A 85 -7.20 -16.33 10.19
N PRO A 86 -7.53 -16.69 8.92
CA PRO A 86 -6.56 -17.32 8.03
C PRO A 86 -5.30 -16.48 7.80
N THR A 87 -5.41 -15.16 7.71
CA THR A 87 -4.26 -14.28 7.47
C THR A 87 -3.36 -14.18 8.71
N LEU A 88 -3.95 -14.04 9.90
CA LEU A 88 -3.22 -14.07 11.17
C LEU A 88 -2.49 -15.40 11.38
N LEU A 89 -3.16 -16.52 11.09
CA LEU A 89 -2.57 -17.85 11.24
C LEU A 89 -1.34 -18.01 10.34
N ARG A 90 -1.44 -17.63 9.06
CA ARG A 90 -0.31 -17.71 8.10
C ARG A 90 0.87 -16.85 8.55
N LEU A 91 0.62 -15.64 9.05
CA LEU A 91 1.64 -14.78 9.61
C LEU A 91 2.34 -15.46 10.80
N HIS A 92 1.57 -15.98 11.76
CA HIS A 92 2.12 -16.64 12.94
C HIS A 92 2.89 -17.91 12.59
N GLU A 93 2.42 -18.71 11.64
CA GLU A 93 3.13 -19.88 11.15
C GLU A 93 4.48 -19.51 10.55
N ALA A 94 4.55 -18.45 9.74
CA ALA A 94 5.82 -17.96 9.19
C ALA A 94 6.77 -17.47 10.29
N VAL A 95 6.29 -16.71 11.27
CA VAL A 95 7.09 -16.22 12.41
C VAL A 95 7.67 -17.39 13.23
N ARG A 96 6.87 -18.44 13.46
CA ARG A 96 7.30 -19.63 14.22
C ARG A 96 8.47 -20.38 13.59
N THR A 97 8.75 -20.17 12.30
CA THR A 97 9.88 -20.82 11.63
C THR A 97 11.24 -20.20 11.98
N LEU A 98 11.30 -19.07 12.71
CA LEU A 98 12.51 -18.30 12.98
C LEU A 98 13.68 -19.15 13.54
N GLU A 99 13.38 -20.09 14.45
CA GLU A 99 14.36 -20.98 15.07
C GLU A 99 14.52 -22.33 14.33
N GLY A 100 13.79 -22.53 13.24
CA GLY A 100 13.77 -23.77 12.47
C GLY A 100 14.91 -23.90 11.44
N ARG A 101 14.99 -25.06 10.77
CA ARG A 101 16.01 -25.31 9.72
C ARG A 101 15.84 -24.45 8.47
N HIS A 102 14.62 -23.96 8.22
CA HIS A 102 14.25 -23.17 7.06
C HIS A 102 13.37 -22.00 7.51
N PRO A 103 13.95 -20.94 8.10
CA PRO A 103 13.19 -19.77 8.53
C PRO A 103 12.64 -19.02 7.32
N ALA A 104 11.43 -18.50 7.46
CA ALA A 104 10.86 -17.57 6.50
C ALA A 104 11.74 -16.33 6.39
N HIS A 105 11.94 -15.84 5.16
CA HIS A 105 12.70 -14.61 4.94
C HIS A 105 11.97 -13.42 5.58
N PRO A 106 12.67 -12.44 6.19
CA PRO A 106 12.02 -11.29 6.84
C PRO A 106 11.03 -10.53 5.94
N ARG A 107 11.34 -10.39 4.65
CA ARG A 107 10.41 -9.77 3.67
C ARG A 107 9.10 -10.55 3.50
N THR A 108 9.12 -11.87 3.60
CA THR A 108 7.92 -12.70 3.54
C THR A 108 7.05 -12.47 4.77
N VAL A 109 7.66 -12.41 5.95
CA VAL A 109 6.93 -12.11 7.21
C VAL A 109 6.33 -10.70 7.15
N ALA A 110 7.07 -9.72 6.64
CA ALA A 110 6.57 -8.36 6.48
C ALA A 110 5.38 -8.29 5.50
N ALA A 111 5.44 -9.01 4.38
CA ALA A 111 4.32 -9.08 3.42
C ALA A 111 3.07 -9.71 4.06
N LEU A 112 3.23 -10.82 4.80
CA LEU A 112 2.11 -11.46 5.51
C LEU A 112 1.50 -10.56 6.59
N MET A 113 2.32 -9.74 7.26
CA MET A 113 1.83 -8.74 8.20
C MET A 113 1.00 -7.67 7.49
N GLU A 114 1.45 -7.20 6.33
CA GLU A 114 0.69 -6.22 5.54
C GLU A 114 -0.64 -6.77 5.04
N ASP A 115 -0.67 -8.03 4.61
CA ASP A 115 -1.93 -8.68 4.23
C ASP A 115 -2.88 -8.80 5.43
N HIS A 116 -2.40 -9.24 6.60
CA HIS A 116 -3.24 -9.30 7.80
C HIS A 116 -3.76 -7.93 8.24
N MET A 117 -2.91 -6.89 8.22
CA MET A 117 -3.35 -5.53 8.50
C MET A 117 -4.44 -5.05 7.54
N ARG A 118 -4.35 -5.44 6.26
CA ARG A 118 -5.35 -5.08 5.25
C ARG A 118 -6.72 -5.66 5.58
N GLU A 119 -6.80 -6.95 5.94
CA GLU A 119 -8.07 -7.58 6.37
C GLU A 119 -8.67 -6.84 7.58
N CYS A 120 -7.84 -6.51 8.59
CA CYS A 120 -8.31 -5.78 9.76
C CYS A 120 -8.84 -4.38 9.42
N GLU A 121 -8.24 -3.71 8.44
CA GLU A 121 -8.72 -2.43 7.91
C GLU A 121 -10.09 -2.59 7.22
N GLN A 122 -10.29 -3.66 6.45
CA GLN A 122 -11.57 -4.00 5.82
C GLN A 122 -12.67 -4.25 6.87
N THR A 123 -12.37 -5.03 7.91
CA THR A 123 -13.26 -5.25 9.07
C THR A 123 -13.67 -3.93 9.72
N CYS A 124 -12.72 -3.03 9.97
CA CYS A 124 -13.00 -1.70 10.54
C CYS A 124 -13.84 -0.82 9.60
N ALA A 125 -13.56 -0.85 8.30
CA ALA A 125 -14.30 -0.10 7.29
C ALA A 125 -15.76 -0.60 7.17
N LYS A 126 -15.98 -1.92 7.21
CA LYS A 126 -17.31 -2.52 7.23
C LYS A 126 -18.10 -2.10 8.44
N TYR A 127 -17.50 -2.19 9.62
CA TYR A 127 -18.14 -1.78 10.87
C TYR A 127 -18.59 -0.31 10.81
N ARG A 128 -17.72 0.59 10.35
CA ARG A 128 -18.07 2.02 10.19
C ARG A 128 -19.22 2.23 9.21
N THR A 129 -19.22 1.51 8.09
CA THR A 129 -20.29 1.58 7.09
C THR A 129 -21.63 1.13 7.67
N GLU A 130 -21.65 -0.01 8.37
CA GLU A 130 -22.86 -0.52 9.03
C GLU A 130 -23.32 0.38 10.18
N TRP A 131 -22.39 0.97 10.93
CA TRP A 131 -22.70 1.93 11.99
C TRP A 131 -23.45 3.13 11.43
N VAL A 132 -22.95 3.75 10.35
CA VAL A 132 -23.61 4.88 9.69
C VAL A 132 -24.98 4.46 9.14
N ARG A 133 -25.08 3.28 8.53
CA ARG A 133 -26.37 2.76 8.03
C ARG A 133 -27.42 2.61 9.13
N LEU A 134 -27.02 2.16 10.32
CA LEU A 134 -27.92 1.89 11.44
C LEU A 134 -28.20 3.12 12.31
N HIS A 135 -27.26 4.06 12.43
CA HIS A 135 -27.30 5.14 13.41
C HIS A 135 -27.18 6.56 12.80
N GLY A 136 -26.95 6.68 11.49
CA GLY A 136 -26.68 7.96 10.81
C GLY A 136 -27.82 8.99 10.87
N ASP A 137 -29.07 8.54 11.07
CA ASP A 137 -30.24 9.43 11.16
C ASP A 137 -30.54 9.94 12.58
N THR A 138 -29.89 9.39 13.61
CA THR A 138 -30.17 9.77 15.01
C THR A 138 -29.69 11.18 15.34
N ALA A 139 -28.61 11.65 14.70
CA ALA A 139 -28.06 12.99 14.92
C ALA A 139 -28.93 14.13 14.33
N SER A 140 -29.82 13.84 13.38
CA SER A 140 -30.69 14.85 12.77
C SER A 140 -32.00 15.10 13.53
N ARG A 141 -32.35 14.24 14.50
CA ARG A 141 -33.60 14.32 15.27
C ARG A 141 -33.45 15.01 16.64
N GLU A 142 -32.27 15.04 17.23
CA GLU A 142 -32.05 15.65 18.56
C GLU A 142 -31.77 17.17 18.52
N GLY A 143 -31.61 17.77 17.33
CA GLY A 143 -31.38 19.21 17.14
C GLY A 143 -32.63 20.06 16.88
N ARG A 144 -33.85 19.50 17.00
CA ARG A 144 -35.13 20.23 16.82
C ARG A 144 -36.15 19.87 17.92
N GLY A 145 -35.71 19.93 19.18
CA GLY A 145 -36.58 19.85 20.36
C GLY A 145 -36.53 21.16 21.13
#